data_AF-A0A845Y8W6-F1
#
_entry.id   AF-A0A845Y8W6-F1
#
_cell.length_a   1.000
_cell.length_b   1.000
_cell.length_c   1.000
_cell.angle_alpha   90.00
_cell.angle_beta   90.00
_cell.angle_gamma   90.00
#
_symmetry.space_group_name_H-M   'P 1'
#
loop_
_entity.id
_entity.type
_entity.pdbx_description
1 polymer ?
#
loop_
_entity_poly.entity_id
_entity_poly.type
_entity_poly.pdbx_seq_one_letter_code
_entity_poly.pdbx_strand_id
1 'polypeptide(L)'
;MIIEFRGEFEGLVGKIVAPRFKNQLPTLLDAELKFADNIGVTPLKVGDTGFDDVVNQGTVKWAVTEAGELVFIPKYVGQEELAHTVLTRGQQVLAAGEADIVSSGSNYMKLLEISNHSGHYFPSPDSLDLGIEAFRKQGIDITQATVNKI
;
A
#
# COMPACT_ATOMS: atom_id res chain seq x y z
N MET A 1 16.93 -34.06 45.81
CA MET A 1 16.74 -32.67 45.36
C MET A 1 17.30 -32.63 43.93
N ILE A 2 16.57 -33.09 42.91
CA ILE A 2 15.51 -32.41 42.10
C ILE A 2 15.94 -30.94 41.89
N ILE A 3 16.21 -30.46 40.67
CA ILE A 3 15.25 -30.40 39.55
C ILE A 3 15.94 -30.52 38.17
N GLU A 4 15.46 -31.46 37.34
CA GLU A 4 15.58 -31.43 35.88
C GLU A 4 14.58 -30.41 35.32
N PHE A 5 15.06 -29.40 34.58
CA PHE A 5 14.17 -28.55 33.79
C PHE A 5 13.88 -29.21 32.44
N ARG A 6 12.81 -30.01 32.40
CA ARG A 6 12.03 -30.24 31.18
C ARG A 6 10.97 -29.15 31.11
N GLY A 7 11.08 -28.27 30.12
CA GLY A 7 10.15 -27.18 29.88
C GLY A 7 10.03 -26.92 28.39
N GLU A 8 8.83 -27.15 27.88
CA GLU A 8 8.40 -27.07 26.49
C GLU A 8 8.58 -25.64 25.93
N PHE A 9 9.35 -25.49 24.86
CA PHE A 9 9.40 -24.26 24.05
C PHE A 9 8.58 -24.42 22.75
N GLU A 10 7.46 -25.14 22.83
CA GLU A 10 6.45 -25.12 21.77
C GLU A 10 5.21 -24.39 22.27
N GLY A 11 5.09 -23.12 21.92
CA GLY A 11 3.83 -22.38 22.07
C GLY A 11 3.96 -21.02 22.73
N LEU A 12 4.53 -20.04 22.02
CA LEU A 12 4.20 -18.61 22.13
C LEU A 12 5.01 -17.74 21.13
N VAL A 13 5.15 -18.19 19.88
CA VAL A 13 5.33 -17.22 18.79
C VAL A 13 3.93 -16.72 18.49
N GLY A 14 3.49 -15.71 19.24
CA GLY A 14 2.26 -14.99 18.92
C GLY A 14 2.33 -14.62 17.45
N LYS A 15 1.46 -15.22 16.64
CA LYS A 15 1.31 -14.89 15.22
C LYS A 15 1.06 -13.39 15.20
N ILE A 16 2.06 -12.58 14.82
CA ILE A 16 1.83 -11.15 14.60
C ILE A 16 0.89 -11.10 13.41
N VAL A 17 -0.42 -11.04 13.69
CA VAL A 17 -1.42 -10.82 12.68
C VAL A 17 -1.28 -9.35 12.33
N ALA A 18 -0.70 -9.07 11.16
CA ALA A 18 -0.66 -7.72 10.64
C ALA A 18 -2.08 -7.11 10.69
N PRO A 19 -2.23 -5.86 11.17
CA PRO A 19 -3.54 -5.23 11.24
C PRO A 19 -4.20 -5.19 9.86
N ARG A 20 -5.52 -5.39 9.83
CA ARG A 20 -6.33 -5.35 8.60
C ARG A 20 -7.27 -4.15 8.67
N PHE A 21 -7.15 -3.26 7.70
CA PHE A 21 -7.96 -2.05 7.61
C PHE A 21 -9.08 -2.26 6.59
N LYS A 22 -10.32 -2.10 7.04
CA LYS A 22 -11.53 -2.20 6.22
C LYS A 22 -11.86 -0.84 5.62
N ASN A 23 -12.50 -0.85 4.45
CA ASN A 23 -13.20 0.33 3.95
C ASN A 23 -14.30 0.73 4.96
N GLN A 24 -14.19 1.95 5.51
CA GLN A 24 -15.13 2.51 6.48
C GLN A 24 -16.35 3.17 5.82
N LEU A 25 -16.34 3.41 4.50
CA LEU A 25 -17.49 3.93 3.73
C LEU A 25 -17.89 2.97 2.59
N PRO A 26 -18.34 1.75 2.91
CA PRO A 26 -18.71 0.76 1.89
C PRO A 26 -19.87 1.20 0.98
N THR A 27 -20.69 2.15 1.44
CA THR A 27 -21.82 2.71 0.65
C THR A 27 -21.36 3.53 -0.55
N LEU A 28 -20.11 4.01 -0.57
CA LEU A 28 -19.56 4.76 -1.71
C LEU A 28 -18.87 3.86 -2.74
N LEU A 29 -18.58 2.61 -2.37
CA LEU A 29 -17.72 1.70 -3.14
C LEU A 29 -18.21 1.52 -4.59
N ASP A 30 -19.49 1.26 -4.79
CA ASP A 30 -20.03 1.02 -6.13
C ASP A 30 -19.85 2.24 -7.05
N ALA A 31 -19.98 3.46 -6.51
CA ALA A 31 -19.77 4.68 -7.27
C ALA A 31 -18.28 4.90 -7.59
N GLU A 32 -17.40 4.65 -6.62
CA GLU A 32 -15.94 4.75 -6.77
C GLU A 32 -15.42 3.78 -7.84
N LEU A 33 -15.85 2.51 -7.77
CA LEU A 33 -15.44 1.49 -8.73
C LEU A 33 -16.01 1.78 -10.12
N LYS A 34 -17.29 2.16 -10.22
CA LYS A 34 -17.89 2.52 -11.50
C LYS A 34 -17.17 3.71 -12.14
N PHE A 35 -16.78 4.71 -11.35
CA PHE A 35 -16.01 5.84 -11.84
C PHE A 35 -14.67 5.38 -12.40
N ALA A 36 -13.88 4.63 -11.63
CA ALA A 36 -12.59 4.11 -12.06
C ALA A 36 -12.69 3.22 -13.32
N ASP A 37 -13.66 2.30 -13.34
CA ASP A 37 -13.90 1.39 -14.46
C ASP A 37 -14.28 2.20 -15.74
N ASN A 38 -15.07 3.28 -15.61
CA ASN A 38 -15.45 4.14 -16.75
C ASN A 38 -14.27 4.91 -17.37
N ILE A 39 -13.27 5.27 -16.57
CA ILE A 39 -12.07 5.96 -17.05
C ILE A 39 -10.89 5.02 -17.31
N GLY A 40 -11.14 3.70 -17.25
CA GLY A 40 -10.17 2.67 -17.61
C GLY A 40 -9.02 2.48 -16.61
N VAL A 41 -9.20 2.89 -15.36
CA VAL A 41 -8.17 2.78 -14.33
C VAL A 41 -8.21 1.38 -13.71
N THR A 42 -7.06 0.72 -13.69
CA THR A 42 -6.87 -0.55 -12.99
C THR A 42 -5.61 -0.47 -12.11
N PRO A 43 -5.57 -1.17 -10.97
CA PRO A 43 -4.37 -1.20 -10.13
C PRO A 43 -3.19 -1.82 -10.87
N LEU A 44 -2.02 -1.19 -10.73
CA LEU A 44 -0.75 -1.63 -11.32
C LEU A 44 0.20 -2.13 -10.24
N LYS A 45 1.08 -3.06 -10.62
CA LYS A 45 2.24 -3.51 -9.85
C LYS A 45 3.53 -2.92 -10.44
N VAL A 46 4.60 -2.97 -9.65
CA VAL A 46 5.94 -2.65 -10.15
C VAL A 46 6.28 -3.59 -11.30
N GLY A 47 6.72 -3.03 -12.43
CA GLY A 47 7.07 -3.77 -13.64
C GLY A 47 5.91 -4.01 -14.62
N ASP A 48 4.67 -3.67 -14.25
CA ASP A 48 3.55 -3.68 -15.20
C ASP A 48 3.75 -2.59 -16.28
N THR A 49 3.21 -2.85 -17.47
CA THR A 49 3.19 -1.85 -18.54
C THR A 49 2.42 -0.61 -18.08
N GLY A 50 3.02 0.57 -18.20
CA GLY A 50 2.44 1.84 -17.75
C GLY A 50 2.73 2.22 -16.30
N PHE A 51 3.40 1.38 -15.51
CA PHE A 51 3.80 1.72 -14.14
C PHE A 51 4.65 3.00 -14.11
N ASP A 52 5.71 3.05 -14.94
CA ASP A 52 6.62 4.19 -15.02
C ASP A 52 5.89 5.49 -15.39
N ASP A 53 4.94 5.41 -16.33
CA ASP A 53 4.14 6.56 -16.72
C ASP A 53 3.29 7.07 -15.56
N VAL A 54 2.66 6.16 -14.81
CA VAL A 54 1.78 6.52 -13.69
C VAL A 54 2.56 7.18 -12.56
N VAL A 55 3.69 6.59 -12.15
CA VAL A 55 4.47 7.14 -11.03
C VAL A 55 5.14 8.47 -11.37
N ASN A 56 5.54 8.67 -12.63
CA ASN A 56 6.17 9.91 -13.07
C ASN A 56 5.17 11.06 -13.32
N GLN A 57 3.85 10.81 -13.27
CA GLN A 57 2.82 11.85 -13.43
C GLN A 57 2.50 12.61 -12.13
N GLY A 58 3.02 12.16 -10.99
CA GLY A 58 2.84 12.79 -9.69
C GLY A 58 2.46 11.77 -8.61
N THR A 59 1.75 12.25 -7.58
CA THR A 59 1.36 11.40 -6.45
C THR A 59 0.52 10.21 -6.89
N VAL A 60 0.89 9.05 -6.37
CA VAL A 60 0.14 7.80 -6.51
C VAL A 60 -0.52 7.43 -5.20
N LYS A 61 -1.64 6.73 -5.29
CA LYS A 61 -2.23 6.01 -4.16
C LYS A 61 -1.69 4.59 -4.18
N TRP A 62 -1.33 4.06 -3.01
CA TRP A 62 -0.78 2.72 -2.88
C TRP A 62 -1.50 1.93 -1.79
N ALA A 63 -1.47 0.60 -1.91
CA ALA A 63 -1.92 -0.32 -0.89
C ALA A 63 -1.08 -1.59 -0.85
N VAL A 64 -0.93 -2.15 0.35
CA VAL A 64 -0.48 -3.52 0.56
C VAL A 64 -1.72 -4.38 0.78
N THR A 65 -1.98 -5.32 -0.14
CA THR A 65 -3.16 -6.21 -0.07
C THR A 65 -3.02 -7.22 1.07
N GLU A 66 -4.09 -7.94 1.41
CA GLU A 66 -4.01 -9.06 2.38
C GLU A 66 -3.05 -10.18 1.95
N ALA A 67 -2.76 -10.29 0.65
CA ALA A 67 -1.76 -11.21 0.11
C ALA A 67 -0.32 -10.66 0.19
N GLY A 68 -0.13 -9.44 0.67
CA GLY A 68 1.17 -8.76 0.76
C GLY A 68 1.63 -8.14 -0.56
N GLU A 69 0.74 -8.02 -1.54
CA GLU A 69 1.08 -7.40 -2.83
C GLU A 69 1.03 -5.88 -2.72
N LEU A 70 2.01 -5.19 -3.31
CA LEU A 70 2.03 -3.74 -3.43
C LEU A 70 1.40 -3.33 -4.77
N VAL A 71 0.33 -2.55 -4.69
CA VAL A 71 -0.42 -2.07 -5.86
C VAL A 71 -0.57 -0.56 -5.84
N PHE A 72 -0.72 0.03 -7.03
CA PHE A 72 -0.74 1.48 -7.25
C PHE A 72 -1.86 1.90 -8.20
N ILE A 73 -2.34 3.13 -8.04
CA ILE A 73 -3.13 3.89 -9.03
C ILE A 73 -2.65 5.35 -8.99
N PRO A 74 -2.81 6.12 -10.08
CA PRO A 74 -2.59 7.56 -10.00
C PRO A 74 -3.56 8.19 -8.98
N LYS A 75 -3.14 9.26 -8.31
CA LYS A 75 -4.06 10.01 -7.44
C LYS A 75 -5.16 10.71 -8.25
N TYR A 76 -4.79 11.26 -9.42
CA TYR A 76 -5.69 11.99 -10.30
C TYR A 76 -5.65 11.46 -11.73
N VAL A 77 -6.79 11.52 -12.42
CA VAL A 77 -6.87 11.46 -13.89
C VAL A 77 -7.55 12.74 -14.37
N GLY A 78 -6.77 13.62 -14.99
CA GLY A 78 -7.24 14.99 -15.25
C GLY A 78 -7.42 15.76 -13.94
N GLN A 79 -8.66 16.21 -13.67
CA GLN A 79 -9.01 16.91 -12.43
C GLN A 79 -9.72 16.01 -11.40
N GLU A 80 -9.99 14.76 -11.75
CA GLU A 80 -10.77 13.85 -10.93
C GLU A 80 -9.85 12.99 -10.04
N GLU A 81 -10.14 12.94 -8.74
CA GLU A 81 -9.39 12.13 -7.79
C GLU A 81 -9.94 10.70 -7.73
N LEU A 82 -9.04 9.71 -7.75
CA LEU A 82 -9.40 8.30 -7.59
C LEU A 82 -9.45 7.91 -6.12
N ALA A 83 -10.43 7.12 -5.69
CA ALA A 83 -10.49 6.63 -4.31
C ALA A 83 -9.47 5.51 -4.03
N HIS A 84 -8.92 5.45 -2.80
CA HIS A 84 -8.02 4.34 -2.39
C HIS A 84 -8.68 2.96 -2.47
N THR A 85 -10.00 2.88 -2.35
CA THR A 85 -10.78 1.65 -2.45
C THR A 85 -10.68 0.98 -3.82
N VAL A 86 -10.32 1.73 -4.87
CA VAL A 86 -10.09 1.21 -6.23
C VAL A 86 -8.92 0.22 -6.25
N LEU A 87 -7.88 0.44 -5.43
CA LEU A 87 -6.65 -0.38 -5.38
C LEU A 87 -6.94 -1.87 -5.14
N THR A 88 -7.95 -2.18 -4.34
CA THR A 88 -8.28 -3.55 -3.93
C THR A 88 -9.74 -3.91 -4.20
N ARG A 89 -10.45 -3.07 -4.98
CA ARG A 89 -11.90 -3.18 -5.20
C ARG A 89 -12.69 -3.28 -3.88
N GLY A 90 -12.30 -2.48 -2.89
CA GLY A 90 -12.93 -2.38 -1.57
C GLY A 90 -12.51 -3.46 -0.56
N GLN A 91 -11.64 -4.40 -0.92
CA GLN A 91 -11.12 -5.40 0.02
C GLN A 91 -10.24 -4.74 1.09
N GLN A 92 -10.03 -5.48 2.19
CA GLN A 92 -9.16 -5.05 3.28
C GLN A 92 -7.71 -4.88 2.82
N VAL A 93 -6.99 -4.00 3.51
CA VAL A 93 -5.56 -3.74 3.26
C VAL A 93 -4.76 -3.92 4.54
N LEU A 94 -3.48 -4.27 4.39
CA LEU A 94 -2.53 -4.29 5.51
C LEU A 94 -1.92 -2.90 5.76
N ALA A 95 -1.81 -2.10 4.70
CA ALA A 95 -1.36 -0.71 4.73
C ALA A 95 -1.88 -0.01 3.48
N ALA A 96 -2.11 1.29 3.54
CA ALA A 96 -2.44 2.11 2.38
C ALA A 96 -1.98 3.54 2.60
N GLY A 97 -1.82 4.28 1.52
CA GLY A 97 -1.30 5.63 1.62
C GLY A 97 -1.16 6.34 0.29
N GLU A 98 -0.40 7.42 0.33
CA GLU A 98 0.04 8.18 -0.84
C GLU A 98 1.57 8.17 -0.91
N ALA A 99 2.09 8.25 -2.12
CA ALA A 99 3.54 8.29 -2.35
C ALA A 99 3.87 9.10 -3.60
N ASP A 100 5.03 9.74 -3.58
CA ASP A 100 5.67 10.32 -4.75
C ASP A 100 6.88 9.45 -5.10
N ILE A 101 6.94 8.98 -6.35
CA ILE A 101 7.97 8.07 -6.84
C ILE A 101 8.47 8.63 -8.17
N VAL A 102 9.77 8.51 -8.41
CA VAL A 102 10.34 8.74 -9.75
C VAL A 102 10.93 7.43 -10.27
N SER A 103 10.62 7.12 -11.53
CA SER A 103 11.11 5.92 -12.20
C SER A 103 11.77 6.27 -13.53
N SER A 104 12.87 5.60 -13.86
CA SER A 104 13.56 5.72 -15.15
C SER A 104 13.85 4.33 -15.70
N GLY A 105 12.79 3.69 -16.23
CA GLY A 105 12.83 2.32 -16.69
C GLY A 105 13.07 1.31 -15.56
N SER A 106 13.31 0.05 -15.93
CA SER A 106 13.43 -1.06 -14.99
C SER A 106 14.65 -1.02 -14.04
N ASN A 107 15.56 -0.06 -14.21
CA ASN A 107 16.84 -0.03 -13.49
C ASN A 107 16.91 1.04 -12.38
N TYR A 108 15.93 1.93 -12.29
CA TYR A 108 15.94 2.98 -11.28
C TYR A 108 14.52 3.38 -10.88
N MET A 109 14.20 3.17 -9.60
CA MET A 109 12.98 3.66 -8.96
C MET A 109 13.35 4.25 -7.60
N LYS A 110 12.93 5.48 -7.33
CA LYS A 110 13.21 6.16 -6.06
C LYS A 110 11.93 6.72 -5.45
N LEU A 111 11.73 6.42 -4.17
CA LEU A 111 10.69 7.01 -3.34
C LEU A 111 11.15 8.40 -2.88
N LEU A 112 10.34 9.42 -3.15
CA LEU A 112 10.60 10.79 -2.71
C LEU A 112 9.87 11.10 -1.41
N GLU A 113 8.59 10.72 -1.35
CA GLU A 113 7.71 10.92 -0.20
C GLU A 113 6.76 9.74 -0.05
N ILE A 114 6.43 9.40 1.20
CA ILE A 114 5.40 8.43 1.52
C ILE A 114 4.63 8.84 2.78
N SER A 115 3.32 8.62 2.77
CA SER A 115 2.46 8.77 3.95
C SER A 115 1.50 7.60 4.11
N ASN A 116 0.93 7.42 5.30
CA ASN A 116 -0.25 6.58 5.52
C ASN A 116 -1.56 7.35 5.27
N HIS A 117 -1.52 8.48 4.54
CA HIS A 117 -2.72 9.20 4.14
C HIS A 117 -3.54 8.34 3.18
N SER A 118 -4.60 7.74 3.71
CA SER A 118 -5.57 7.00 2.94
C SER A 118 -6.93 7.57 3.24
N GLY A 119 -7.83 7.54 2.25
CA GLY A 119 -9.23 7.83 2.47
C GLY A 119 -9.87 6.83 3.44
N HIS A 120 -10.90 6.13 3.00
CA HIS A 120 -11.79 5.38 3.90
C HIS A 120 -11.16 4.15 4.59
N TYR A 121 -9.85 3.91 4.52
CA TYR A 121 -9.18 2.83 5.26
C TYR A 121 -8.63 3.26 6.63
N PHE A 122 -8.25 4.54 6.81
CA PHE A 122 -7.62 5.08 8.03
C PHE A 122 -6.56 4.15 8.67
N PRO A 123 -5.51 3.77 7.90
CA PRO A 123 -4.48 2.87 8.37
C PRO A 123 -3.65 3.52 9.50
N SER A 124 -3.22 2.71 10.47
CA SER A 124 -2.44 3.20 11.61
C SER A 124 -1.05 3.70 11.20
N PRO A 125 -0.43 4.63 11.95
CA PRO A 125 0.96 5.06 11.72
C PRO A 125 1.96 3.89 11.59
N ASP A 126 1.78 2.83 12.37
CA ASP A 126 2.66 1.65 12.37
C ASP A 126 2.55 0.83 11.07
N SER A 127 1.39 0.87 10.41
CA SER A 127 1.21 0.19 9.13
C SER A 127 2.05 0.82 8.00
N LEU A 128 2.50 2.08 8.16
CA LEU A 128 3.39 2.71 7.19
C LEU A 128 4.72 1.95 7.07
N ASP A 129 5.19 1.35 8.17
CA ASP A 129 6.44 0.57 8.15
C ASP A 129 6.28 -0.71 7.32
N LEU A 130 5.08 -1.31 7.30
CA LEU A 130 4.74 -2.42 6.39
C LEU A 130 4.73 -1.96 4.94
N GLY A 131 4.19 -0.76 4.67
CA GLY A 131 4.24 -0.12 3.35
C GLY A 131 5.67 0.08 2.88
N ILE A 132 6.52 0.73 3.68
CA ILE A 132 7.93 0.98 3.34
C ILE A 132 8.68 -0.32 3.05
N GLU A 133 8.45 -1.37 3.83
CA GLU A 133 9.04 -2.69 3.57
C GLU A 133 8.54 -3.30 2.26
N ALA A 134 7.26 -3.14 1.92
CA ALA A 134 6.72 -3.59 0.64
C ALA A 134 7.36 -2.85 -0.54
N PHE A 135 7.56 -1.52 -0.44
CA PHE A 135 8.26 -0.72 -1.46
C PHE A 135 9.70 -1.21 -1.65
N ARG A 136 10.43 -1.39 -0.54
CA ARG A 136 11.82 -1.89 -0.55
C ARG A 136 11.92 -3.26 -1.22
N LYS A 137 11.00 -4.18 -0.94
CA LYS A 137 10.96 -5.52 -1.56
C LYS A 137 10.75 -5.49 -3.07
N GLN A 138 10.13 -4.45 -3.60
CA GLN A 138 9.97 -4.25 -5.05
C GLN A 138 11.17 -3.55 -5.69
N GLY A 139 12.25 -3.30 -4.95
CA GLY A 139 13.45 -2.64 -5.46
C GLY A 139 13.33 -1.12 -5.57
N ILE A 140 12.32 -0.50 -4.96
CA ILE A 140 12.22 0.96 -4.88
C ILE A 140 13.22 1.44 -3.83
N ASP A 141 14.11 2.36 -4.22
CA ASP A 141 15.04 3.01 -3.32
C ASP A 141 14.29 3.94 -2.36
N ILE A 142 14.27 3.56 -1.09
CA ILE A 142 13.62 4.31 0.00
C ILE A 142 14.58 5.26 0.72
N THR A 143 15.86 5.28 0.32
CA THR A 143 16.85 6.11 1.00
C THR A 143 16.53 7.59 0.81
N GLN A 144 16.60 8.34 1.92
CA GLN A 144 16.31 9.78 1.96
C GLN A 144 14.85 10.17 1.63
N ALA A 145 13.93 9.20 1.53
CA ALA A 145 12.51 9.51 1.37
C ALA A 145 11.97 10.26 2.59
N THR A 146 11.12 11.25 2.36
CA THR A 146 10.35 11.90 3.42
C THR A 146 9.24 10.94 3.87
N VAL A 147 9.15 10.66 5.17
CA VAL A 147 8.17 9.73 5.74
C VAL A 147 7.20 10.50 6.64
N ASN A 148 5.93 10.53 6.25
CA ASN A 148 4.87 11.27 6.93
C ASN A 148 3.88 10.30 7.59
N LYS A 149 4.06 10.06 8.90
CA LYS A 149 3.10 9.31 9.72
C LYS A 149 2.01 10.24 10.23
N ILE A 150 0.76 9.93 9.90
CA ILE A 150 -0.46 10.71 10.21
C ILE A 150 -1.34 9.93 11.18
#